data_AF-A0A534HYK4-F1
#
_entry.id   AF-A0A534HYK4-F1
#
_cell.length_a   1.000
_cell.length_b   1.000
_cell.length_c   1.000
_cell.angle_alpha   90.00
_cell.angle_beta   90.00
_cell.angle_gamma   90.00
#
_symmetry.space_group_name_H-M   'P 1'
#
loop_
_entity.id
_entity.type
_entity.pdbx_description
1 polymer ?
#
loop_
_entity_poly.entity_id
_entity_poly.type
_entity_poly.pdbx_seq_one_letter_code
_entity_poly.pdbx_strand_id
1 'polypeptide(L)' 'MARTVPPRSGEKVQFNIRVDAEVLRRFREYCRRNGLDPQGQIVLFMQRVLDREFDFQERLWSVLKTETS' A
#
# COMPACT_ATOMS: atom_id res chain seq x y z
N MET A 1 21.07 -8.93 27.03
CA MET A 1 21.04 -9.68 25.76
C MET A 1 19.67 -9.46 25.14
N ALA A 2 19.58 -8.62 24.09
CA ALA A 2 18.31 -8.32 23.43
C ALA A 2 17.89 -9.52 22.58
N ARG A 3 16.72 -10.08 22.89
CA ARG A 3 16.15 -11.24 22.21
C ARG A 3 15.60 -10.79 20.86
N THR A 4 16.33 -11.08 19.80
CA THR A 4 15.85 -10.93 18.42
C THR A 4 14.75 -11.95 18.17
N VAL A 5 13.51 -11.50 18.09
CA VAL A 5 12.38 -12.33 17.68
C VAL A 5 12.40 -12.40 16.16
N PRO A 6 12.55 -13.58 15.54
CA PRO A 6 12.49 -13.69 14.09
C PRO A 6 11.08 -13.33 13.59
N PRO A 7 10.93 -12.64 12.44
CA PRO A 7 9.62 -12.33 11.90
C PRO A 7 8.90 -13.64 11.56
N ARG A 8 7.73 -13.86 12.16
CA ARG A 8 6.89 -15.02 11.87
C ARG A 8 6.30 -14.86 10.47
N SER A 9 6.89 -15.54 9.50
CA SER A 9 6.31 -15.71 8.17
C SER A 9 4.93 -16.36 8.29
N GLY A 10 3.87 -15.63 7.92
CA GLY A 10 2.51 -16.17 7.84
C GLY A 10 1.46 -15.58 8.78
N GLU A 11 1.74 -14.48 9.48
CA GLU A 11 0.72 -13.80 10.29
C GLU A 11 -0.34 -13.19 9.36
N LYS A 12 -1.53 -13.81 9.31
CA LYS A 12 -2.69 -13.26 8.59
C LYS A 12 -3.24 -12.08 9.37
N VAL A 13 -2.80 -10.87 9.01
CA VAL A 13 -3.30 -9.63 9.61
C VAL A 13 -4.58 -9.21 8.88
N GLN A 14 -5.69 -9.14 9.62
CA GLN A 14 -6.96 -8.62 9.10
C GLN A 14 -7.08 -7.15 9.47
N PHE A 15 -7.17 -6.29 8.45
CA PHE A 15 -7.43 -4.86 8.65
C PHE A 15 -8.92 -4.57 8.47
N ASN A 16 -9.52 -3.90 9.45
CA ASN A 16 -10.88 -3.39 9.32
C ASN A 16 -10.84 -1.92 8.91
N ILE A 17 -10.85 -1.67 7.60
CA ILE A 17 -10.75 -0.33 7.02
C ILE A 17 -12.15 0.23 6.81
N ARG A 18 -12.42 1.41 7.36
CA ARG A 18 -13.65 2.16 7.06
C ARG A 18 -13.42 2.96 5.79
N VAL A 19 -14.26 2.71 4.78
CA VAL A 19 -14.24 3.41 3.50
C VAL A 19 -15.59 4.06 3.30
N ASP A 20 -15.60 5.24 2.67
CA ASP A 20 -16.83 5.89 2.24
C ASP A 20 -17.69 4.94 1.36
N ALA A 21 -19.00 4.95 1.60
CA ALA A 21 -19.92 4.01 0.98
C ALA A 21 -20.06 4.22 -0.53
N GLU A 22 -20.03 5.48 -1.00
CA GLU A 22 -20.14 5.81 -2.42
C GLU A 22 -18.85 5.46 -3.17
N VAL A 23 -17.69 5.71 -2.54
CA VAL A 23 -16.39 5.28 -3.07
C VAL A 23 -16.35 3.75 -3.22
N LEU A 24 -16.75 3.01 -2.18
CA LEU A 24 -16.77 1.55 -2.22
C LEU A 24 -17.73 1.02 -3.29
N ARG A 25 -18.90 1.67 -3.46
CA ARG A 25 -19.88 1.30 -4.50
C ARG A 25 -19.29 1.47 -5.90
N ARG A 26 -18.72 2.64 -6.21
CA ARG A 26 -18.11 2.92 -7.52
C ARG A 26 -16.94 2.00 -7.80
N PHE A 27 -16.10 1.73 -6.80
CA PHE A 27 -14.98 0.81 -6.94
C PHE A 27 -15.43 -0.63 -7.27
N ARG A 28 -16.47 -1.12 -6.59
CA ARG A 28 -17.05 -2.46 -6.88
C ARG A 28 -17.63 -2.52 -8.29
N GLU A 29 -18.30 -1.47 -8.74
CA GLU A 29 -18.85 -1.39 -10.09
C GLU A 29 -17.74 -1.40 -11.14
N TYR A 30 -16.68 -0.63 -10.92
CA TYR A 30 -15.48 -0.64 -11.77
C TYR A 30 -14.86 -2.04 -11.84
N CYS A 31 -14.65 -2.71 -10.71
CA CYS A 31 -14.08 -4.05 -10.69
C CYS A 31 -14.95 -5.05 -11.45
N ARG A 32 -16.27 -5.01 -11.24
CA ARG A 32 -17.22 -5.89 -11.94
C ARG A 32 -17.19 -5.71 -13.45
N ARG A 33 -17.17 -4.46 -13.93
CA ARG A 33 -17.13 -4.14 -15.37
C ARG A 33 -15.87 -4.63 -16.06
N ASN A 34 -14.77 -4.75 -15.31
CA ASN A 34 -13.47 -5.14 -15.83
C ASN A 34 -13.08 -6.59 -15.45
N GLY A 35 -13.97 -7.35 -14.81
CA GLY A 35 -13.68 -8.73 -14.37
C GLY A 35 -12.59 -8.83 -13.30
N LEU A 36 -12.42 -7.80 -12.47
CA LEU A 36 -11.38 -7.72 -11.44
C LEU A 36 -11.92 -8.15 -10.07
N ASP A 37 -11.06 -8.78 -9.26
CA ASP A 37 -11.34 -9.06 -7.86
C ASP A 37 -11.16 -7.79 -6.99
N PRO A 38 -12.21 -7.26 -6.34
CA PRO A 38 -12.11 -6.02 -5.56
C PRO A 38 -11.11 -6.10 -4.41
N GLN A 39 -10.99 -7.25 -3.74
CA GLN A 39 -10.09 -7.40 -2.59
C GLN A 39 -8.63 -7.35 -3.03
N GLY A 40 -8.27 -8.13 -4.05
CA GLY A 40 -6.94 -8.12 -4.65
C GLY A 40 -6.56 -6.75 -5.21
N GLN A 41 -7.50 -6.03 -5.82
CA GLN A 41 -7.25 -4.67 -6.33
C GLN A 41 -6.97 -3.66 -5.21
N ILE A 42 -7.61 -3.77 -4.04
CA ILE A 42 -7.28 -2.93 -2.88
C ILE A 42 -5.84 -3.21 -2.41
N VAL A 43 -5.45 -4.49 -2.32
CA VAL A 43 -4.09 -4.88 -1.92
C VAL A 43 -3.05 -4.36 -2.92
N LEU A 44 -3.29 -4.54 -4.22
CA LEU A 44 -2.41 -4.03 -5.28
C LEU A 44 -2.31 -2.51 -5.28
N PHE A 45 -3.42 -1.82 -5.01
CA PHE A 45 -3.43 -0.37 -4.85
C PHE A 45 -2.56 0.06 -3.67
N MET A 46 -2.75 -0.55 -2.49
CA MET A 46 -1.94 -0.27 -1.30
C MET A 46 -0.45 -0.54 -1.56
N GLN A 47 -0.11 -1.64 -2.22
CA GLN A 47 1.26 -1.96 -2.58
C GLN A 47 1.87 -0.88 -3.49
N ARG A 48 1.16 -0.47 -4.55
CA ARG A 48 1.63 0.61 -5.45
C ARG A 48 1.79 1.96 -4.75
N VAL A 49 0.93 2.27 -3.79
CA VAL A 49 1.05 3.51 -2.98
C VAL A 49 2.33 3.44 -2.16
N LEU A 50 2.57 2.34 -1.45
CA LEU A 50 3.79 2.16 -0.66
C LEU A 50 5.06 2.21 -1.52
N ASP A 51 5.05 1.53 -2.68
CA ASP A 51 6.18 1.56 -3.63
C ASP A 51 6.46 2.98 -4.14
N ARG A 52 5.41 3.76 -4.42
CA ARG A 52 5.54 5.16 -4.88
C ARG A 52 5.93 6.14 -3.78
N GLU A 53 5.40 5.98 -2.57
CA GLU A 53 5.81 6.82 -1.42
C GLU A 53 7.29 6.60 -1.10
N PHE A 54 7.76 5.35 -1.17
CA PHE A 54 9.18 5.04 -1.01
C PHE A 54 10.03 5.71 -2.10
N ASP A 55 9.61 5.65 -3.37
CA ASP A 55 10.29 6.31 -4.49
C ASP A 55 10.32 7.84 -4.33
N PHE A 56 9.25 8.46 -3.82
CA PHE A 56 9.21 9.90 -3.56
C PHE A 56 10.20 10.31 -2.46
N GLN A 57 10.25 9.58 -1.35
CA GLN A 57 11.17 9.89 -0.25
C GLN A 57 12.63 9.71 -0.66
N GLU A 58 12.96 8.63 -1.40
CA GLU A 58 14.32 8.42 -1.93
C GLU A 58 14.72 9.51 -2.92
N ARG A 59 13.83 9.89 -3.84
CA ARG A 59 14.09 10.98 -4.79
C ARG A 59 14.24 12.33 -4.10
N LEU A 60 13.39 12.63 -3.12
CA LEU A 60 13.50 13.86 -2.33
C LEU A 60 14.83 13.90 -1.58
N TRP A 61 15.23 12.79 -0.95
CA TRP A 61 16.50 12.68 -0.25
C TRP A 61 17.71 12.81 -1.18
N SER A 62 17.63 12.25 -2.39
CA SER A 62 18.67 12.40 -3.41
C SER A 62 18.81 13.85 -3.88
N VAL A 63 17.71 14.56 -4.10
CA VAL A 63 17.73 15.98 -4.50
C VAL A 63 18.32 16.83 -3.37
N LEU A 64 17.90 16.61 -2.13
CA LEU A 64 18.43 17.35 -0.97
C LEU A 64 19.94 17.17 -0.82
N LYS A 65 20.48 15.95 -0.97
CA LYS A 65 21.93 15.72 -0.91
C LYS A 65 22.72 16.42 -2.00
N THR A 66 22.19 16.46 -3.23
CA THR A 66 22.83 17.13 -4.36
C THR A 66 22.89 18.65 -4.16
N GLU A 67 21.86 19.25 -3.58
CA GLU A 67 21.80 20.69 -3.27
C GLU A 67 22.69 21.08 -2.07
N THR A 68 23.01 20.13 -1.18
CA THR A 68 23.86 20.40 0.01
C THR A 68 25.35 20.18 -0.26
N SER A 69 25.75 19.84 -1.49
CA SER A 69 27.13 19.48 -1.86
C SER A 69 27.80 20.45 -2.81
#